data_AF-A0A2T7PJY8-F1
#
_entry.id   AF-A0A2T7PJY8-F1
#
_cell.length_a   1.000
_cell.length_b   1.000
_cell.length_c   1.000
_cell.angle_alpha   90.00
_cell.angle_beta   90.00
_cell.angle_gamma   90.00
#
_symmetry.space_group_name_H-M   'P 1'
#
loop_
_entity.id
_entity.type
_entity.pdbx_description
1 polymer ?
#
loop_
_entity_poly.entity_id
_entity_poly.type
_entity_poly.pdbx_seq_one_letter_code
_entity_poly.pdbx_strand_id
1 'polypeptide(L)'
;MTVSSESRKEATGTKMEVLSAKCKTRIGFWNVRTMYETGKLTQITAEMRRYNLHILGVSESRWTGSGRVKTQTRETVLYSGREDNQHHEGVAIILRKGIDKCLIEWKPINSRLITARVRGRHGNMTLIQCYAPTNDSDDEAKDTFYDQLQAEVGAAPHHDLLIVMGDMNAKVGNDNTHVERAMGRHGCGCMNENGERLVELCTMYNLVIGRTLFPHRNVHKLTWCSPNGRDSNQIDHLMINGSWRRSLLDVRARRGDVGSDHHLVVADIKMKLRSTGRKSAAHRRFDVERLQDPKLKNAFTLQVKNRFQALADMTDICEADAERRNQRWDLVRTVYQKSSETSLGLRGTKKKECITPETWKAIEERRELKKKVTSTRSERLQEKFKLQYREMNQKVKRLARTDKRAYLNNLANEAEEAARKGEQGKLYKITKTISDKFHSTNDAPVKDKEGKLLTTEREQEARWAEHFREVLNRPPPSEEADIQEAIEDLDANIAPPEKQEIITGIKSLKNRKAPGQDNLNAELFKADPELAANILQPLFTAIWEGKQVPDDWTRGVIVKIPKKGSLSDCNNWRGITLLSIPSKIMTKIIIQRISEAVDAQLRE
;
A
#
# COMPACT_ATOMS: atom_id res chain seq x y z
N MET A 1 -27.18 -4.65 34.87
CA MET A 1 -27.17 -3.55 33.88
C MET A 1 -25.84 -3.59 33.17
N THR A 2 -25.84 -3.95 31.89
CA THR A 2 -24.66 -4.28 31.08
C THR A 2 -23.83 -3.04 30.73
N VAL A 3 -22.54 -3.09 31.05
CA VAL A 3 -21.54 -2.06 30.75
C VAL A 3 -21.28 -2.03 29.24
N SER A 4 -21.57 -0.90 28.61
CA SER A 4 -21.49 -0.70 27.17
C SER A 4 -20.03 -0.67 26.67
N SER A 5 -19.60 -1.74 25.99
CA SER A 5 -18.47 -1.67 25.07
C SER A 5 -18.88 -0.77 23.89
N GLU A 6 -18.29 0.42 23.75
CA GLU A 6 -18.51 1.28 22.58
C GLU A 6 -17.81 0.70 21.35
N SER A 7 -18.42 -0.30 20.73
CA SER A 7 -18.07 -0.76 19.38
C SER A 7 -18.65 0.22 18.36
N ARG A 8 -17.80 1.06 17.78
CA ARG A 8 -18.17 1.82 16.57
C ARG A 8 -18.03 0.90 15.36
N LYS A 9 -19.15 0.54 14.72
CA LYS A 9 -19.22 0.08 13.32
C LYS A 9 -18.21 0.87 12.49
N GLU A 10 -17.40 0.20 11.68
CA GLU A 10 -16.25 0.74 10.92
C GLU A 10 -16.53 2.12 10.30
N ALA A 11 -16.37 3.16 11.11
CA ALA A 11 -16.63 4.52 10.70
C ALA A 11 -15.38 5.09 10.03
N THR A 12 -15.63 5.95 9.05
CA THR A 12 -14.75 6.78 8.21
C THR A 12 -13.86 7.78 9.00
N GLY A 13 -13.28 7.34 10.12
CA GLY A 13 -12.42 8.11 11.00
C GLY A 13 -11.05 8.46 10.40
N THR A 14 -10.54 9.63 10.81
CA THR A 14 -9.25 10.21 10.44
C THR A 14 -8.10 9.25 10.78
N LYS A 15 -7.12 9.11 9.88
CA LYS A 15 -5.95 8.23 10.08
C LYS A 15 -4.88 8.91 10.93
N MET A 16 -4.20 8.16 11.80
CA MET A 16 -3.02 8.66 12.52
C MET A 16 -1.86 8.83 11.54
N GLU A 17 -1.56 10.07 11.14
CA GLU A 17 -0.47 10.37 10.21
C GLU A 17 0.91 9.93 10.71
N VAL A 18 1.07 9.88 12.04
CA VAL A 18 2.34 9.61 12.71
C VAL A 18 2.75 8.13 12.60
N LEU A 19 1.79 7.20 12.59
CA LEU A 19 2.07 5.78 12.36
C LEU A 19 2.22 5.52 10.87
N SER A 20 3.38 5.89 10.33
CA SER A 20 3.70 5.75 8.92
C SER A 20 5.12 5.28 8.68
N ALA A 21 5.41 4.85 7.45
CA ALA A 21 6.76 4.50 7.03
C ALA A 21 7.70 5.73 6.90
N LYS A 22 7.16 6.95 6.96
CA LYS A 22 7.91 8.20 6.77
C LYS A 22 8.27 8.89 8.08
N CYS A 23 7.43 8.77 9.11
CA CYS A 23 7.58 9.48 10.39
C CYS A 23 7.87 8.51 11.54
N LYS A 24 8.53 9.01 12.59
CA LYS A 24 8.72 8.26 13.83
C LYS A 24 7.52 8.49 14.74
N THR A 25 6.91 7.41 15.23
CA THR A 25 5.97 7.41 16.35
C THR A 25 6.75 7.18 17.63
N ARG A 26 6.60 8.10 18.58
CA ARG A 26 7.12 7.97 19.96
C ARG A 26 6.03 7.52 20.90
N ILE A 27 6.29 6.43 21.59
CA ILE A 27 5.42 5.90 22.64
C ILE A 27 6.24 5.89 23.93
N GLY A 28 5.65 6.33 25.03
CA GLY A 28 6.25 6.18 26.35
C GLY A 28 5.39 5.34 27.27
N PHE A 29 5.99 4.85 28.34
CA PHE A 29 5.29 4.23 29.46
C PHE A 29 6.02 4.56 30.75
N TRP A 30 5.26 4.77 31.83
CA TRP A 30 5.78 5.26 33.09
C TRP A 30 4.92 4.82 34.28
N ASN A 31 5.52 4.16 35.27
CA ASN A 31 4.91 4.06 36.59
C ASN A 31 5.06 5.41 37.31
N VAL A 32 3.94 6.05 37.65
CA VAL A 32 3.91 7.41 38.21
C VAL A 32 3.57 7.45 39.71
N ARG A 33 3.45 6.27 40.34
CA ARG A 33 2.96 6.02 41.70
C ARG A 33 1.53 6.46 41.97
N THR A 34 1.11 7.65 41.54
CA THR A 34 -0.27 8.10 41.69
C THR A 34 -0.57 9.20 40.68
N MET A 35 -1.75 9.22 40.08
CA MET A 35 -2.31 10.37 39.38
C MET A 35 -3.40 11.08 40.19
N TYR A 36 -3.75 10.57 41.37
CA TYR A 36 -4.81 11.13 42.22
C TYR A 36 -4.43 12.50 42.80
N GLU A 37 -3.12 12.72 43.03
CA GLU A 37 -2.60 14.00 43.53
C GLU A 37 -2.92 15.17 42.58
N THR A 38 -3.40 16.28 43.17
CA THR A 38 -3.71 17.50 42.42
C THR A 38 -2.50 18.00 41.64
N GLY A 39 -2.69 18.21 40.33
CA GLY A 39 -1.65 18.73 39.44
C GLY A 39 -0.69 17.67 38.87
N LYS A 40 -0.71 16.43 39.36
CA LYS A 40 0.17 15.36 38.85
C LYS A 40 -0.08 15.04 37.38
N LEU A 41 -1.34 14.93 36.99
CA LEU A 41 -1.73 14.74 35.58
C LEU A 41 -1.19 15.86 34.68
N THR A 42 -1.14 17.10 35.19
CA THR A 42 -0.57 18.24 34.47
C THR A 42 0.95 18.10 34.30
N GLN A 43 1.67 17.62 35.32
CA GLN A 43 3.11 17.34 35.22
C GLN A 43 3.39 16.21 34.22
N ILE A 44 2.64 15.10 34.31
CA ILE A 44 2.77 13.95 33.39
C ILE A 44 2.54 14.39 31.95
N THR A 45 1.48 15.16 31.69
CA THR A 45 1.19 15.67 30.34
C THR A 45 2.21 16.71 29.87
N ALA A 46 2.83 17.47 30.78
CA ALA A 46 3.94 18.37 30.44
C ALA A 46 5.18 17.60 30.00
N GLU A 47 5.56 16.53 30.71
CA GLU A 47 6.66 15.64 30.33
C GLU A 47 6.37 14.90 29.01
N MET A 48 5.12 14.46 28.80
CA MET A 48 4.66 13.91 27.54
C MET A 48 4.92 14.86 26.36
N ARG A 49 4.65 16.16 26.53
CA ARG A 49 4.92 17.20 25.53
C ARG A 49 6.42 17.46 25.38
N ARG A 50 7.17 17.52 26.48
CA ARG A 50 8.63 17.73 26.50
C ARG A 50 9.37 16.67 25.68
N TYR A 51 9.01 15.40 25.86
CA TYR A 51 9.59 14.29 25.10
C TYR A 51 8.95 14.04 23.73
N ASN A 52 7.94 14.86 23.36
CA ASN A 52 7.16 14.75 22.13
C ASN A 52 6.59 13.33 21.93
N LEU A 53 5.99 12.80 22.99
CA LEU A 53 5.29 11.53 22.96
C LEU A 53 3.95 11.68 22.25
N HIS A 54 3.57 10.64 21.52
CA HIS A 54 2.26 10.55 20.88
C HIS A 54 1.28 9.83 21.79
N ILE A 55 1.76 8.78 22.44
CA ILE A 55 1.00 7.94 23.33
C ILE A 55 1.86 7.69 24.57
N LEU A 56 1.26 7.78 25.76
CA LEU A 56 1.91 7.51 27.03
C LEU A 56 1.06 6.52 27.82
N GLY A 57 1.62 5.35 28.09
CA GLY A 57 1.10 4.41 29.06
C GLY A 57 1.46 4.81 30.49
N VAL A 58 0.57 4.61 31.43
CA VAL A 58 0.77 4.93 32.84
C VAL A 58 0.43 3.72 33.68
N SER A 59 1.31 3.38 34.62
CA SER A 59 1.08 2.40 35.68
C SER A 59 1.00 3.11 37.03
N GLU A 60 0.31 2.50 37.99
CA GLU A 60 -0.07 3.10 39.27
C GLU A 60 -0.76 4.47 39.11
N SER A 61 -1.81 4.51 38.30
CA SER A 61 -2.66 5.70 38.19
C SER A 61 -3.39 6.00 39.50
N ARG A 62 -3.73 4.95 40.28
CA ARG A 62 -4.51 5.00 41.53
C ARG A 62 -5.85 5.73 41.40
N TRP A 63 -6.38 5.79 40.19
CA TRP A 63 -7.75 6.24 39.95
C TRP A 63 -8.69 5.06 40.05
N THR A 64 -9.89 5.27 40.57
CA THR A 64 -10.92 4.24 40.74
C THR A 64 -11.86 4.19 39.55
N GLY A 65 -12.47 3.04 39.31
CA GLY A 65 -13.34 2.78 38.17
C GLY A 65 -12.61 2.83 36.83
N SER A 66 -13.38 2.93 35.74
CA SER A 66 -12.84 3.07 34.39
C SER A 66 -13.52 4.22 33.66
N GLY A 67 -12.82 4.82 32.71
CA GLY A 67 -13.40 5.94 31.99
C GLY A 67 -12.46 6.63 31.01
N ARG A 68 -13.02 7.69 30.41
CA ARG A 68 -12.35 8.54 29.44
C ARG A 68 -12.50 10.00 29.82
N VAL A 69 -11.38 10.67 30.04
CA VAL A 69 -11.32 12.08 30.44
C VAL A 69 -10.48 12.88 29.44
N LYS A 70 -10.87 14.14 29.20
CA LYS A 70 -10.05 15.09 28.44
C LYS A 70 -9.40 16.10 29.38
N THR A 71 -8.11 16.32 29.21
CA THR A 71 -7.35 17.32 29.98
C THR A 71 -7.64 18.74 29.47
N GLN A 72 -7.29 19.76 30.26
CA GLN A 72 -7.38 21.17 29.85
C GLN A 72 -6.59 21.46 28.56
N THR A 73 -5.45 20.79 28.38
CA THR A 73 -4.59 20.87 27.18
C THR A 73 -5.04 19.98 26.01
N ARG A 74 -6.21 19.32 26.16
CA ARG A 74 -6.89 18.48 25.16
C ARG A 74 -6.20 17.16 24.81
N GLU A 75 -5.37 16.61 25.70
CA GLU A 75 -5.02 15.20 25.67
C GLU A 75 -6.22 14.35 26.15
N THR A 76 -6.30 13.10 25.69
CA THR A 76 -7.35 12.16 26.11
C THR A 76 -6.74 11.08 26.98
N VAL A 77 -7.26 10.90 28.18
CA VAL A 77 -6.85 9.86 29.13
C VAL A 77 -7.90 8.77 29.11
N LEU A 78 -7.49 7.54 28.84
CA LEU A 78 -8.27 6.31 29.04
C LEU A 78 -7.72 5.66 30.31
N TYR A 79 -8.55 5.31 31.27
CA TYR A 79 -8.08 4.71 32.52
C TYR A 79 -8.92 3.51 32.93
N SER A 80 -8.27 2.61 33.65
CA SER A 80 -8.85 1.40 34.23
C SER A 80 -8.25 1.21 35.63
N GLY A 81 -9.10 1.23 36.64
CA GLY A 81 -8.75 1.15 38.04
C GLY A 81 -9.66 0.16 38.78
N ARG A 82 -9.56 0.13 40.11
CA ARG A 82 -10.37 -0.77 40.93
C ARG A 82 -11.79 -0.25 41.10
N GLU A 83 -12.74 -1.19 41.22
CA GLU A 83 -14.17 -0.88 41.45
C GLU A 83 -14.52 -0.73 42.93
N ASP A 84 -13.65 -1.18 43.84
CA ASP A 84 -13.84 -1.17 45.29
C ASP A 84 -13.54 0.19 45.96
N ASN A 85 -13.42 1.27 45.17
CA ASN A 85 -13.05 2.61 45.59
C ASN A 85 -11.70 2.73 46.33
N GLN A 86 -10.85 1.71 46.28
CA GLN A 86 -9.52 1.80 46.86
C GLN A 86 -8.54 2.40 45.85
N HIS A 87 -7.74 3.36 46.32
CA HIS A 87 -6.77 4.11 45.50
C HIS A 87 -5.42 3.39 45.43
N HIS A 88 -5.41 2.13 45.01
CA HIS A 88 -4.20 1.36 44.69
C HIS A 88 -4.29 0.76 43.30
N GLU A 89 -3.14 0.37 42.73
CA GLU A 89 -3.02 -0.10 41.34
C GLU A 89 -3.48 0.97 40.32
N GLY A 90 -4.05 0.54 39.20
CA GLY A 90 -4.60 1.40 38.16
C GLY A 90 -3.64 1.60 36.99
N VAL A 91 -4.18 1.55 35.79
CA VAL A 91 -3.47 1.78 34.53
C VAL A 91 -4.20 2.82 33.68
N ALA A 92 -3.44 3.54 32.86
CA ALA A 92 -4.01 4.50 31.93
C ALA A 92 -3.22 4.60 30.62
N ILE A 93 -3.90 5.04 29.56
CA ILE A 93 -3.32 5.40 28.27
C ILE A 93 -3.68 6.85 27.97
N ILE A 94 -2.66 7.70 27.86
CA ILE A 94 -2.79 9.12 27.53
C ILE A 94 -2.45 9.32 26.04
N LEU A 95 -3.41 9.83 25.29
CA LEU A 95 -3.31 10.13 23.86
C LEU A 95 -3.11 11.63 23.65
N ARG A 96 -2.10 11.98 22.84
CA ARG A 96 -1.86 13.36 22.44
C ARG A 96 -3.09 13.91 21.69
N LYS A 97 -3.35 15.22 21.86
CA LYS A 97 -4.37 15.96 21.12
C LYS A 97 -4.42 15.57 19.63
N GLY A 98 -5.58 15.10 19.16
CA GLY A 98 -5.84 14.72 17.78
C GLY A 98 -5.67 13.22 17.48
N ILE A 99 -4.97 12.46 18.32
CA ILE A 99 -4.87 10.99 18.19
C ILE A 99 -6.16 10.32 18.65
N ASP A 100 -6.94 10.97 19.52
CA ASP A 100 -8.26 10.51 19.95
C ASP A 100 -9.26 10.33 18.80
N LYS A 101 -9.04 11.02 17.67
CA LYS A 101 -9.81 10.85 16.42
C LYS A 101 -9.48 9.56 15.66
N CYS A 102 -8.33 8.96 15.97
CA CYS A 102 -7.83 7.74 15.37
C CYS A 102 -8.11 6.51 16.24
N LEU A 103 -8.60 6.71 17.48
CA LEU A 103 -8.98 5.62 18.38
C LEU A 103 -10.16 4.84 17.76
N ILE A 104 -9.96 3.54 17.57
CA ILE A 104 -10.97 2.61 17.03
C ILE A 104 -11.83 2.10 18.19
N GLU A 105 -11.16 1.50 19.18
CA GLU A 105 -11.79 0.91 20.36
C GLU A 105 -10.79 0.93 21.53
N TRP A 106 -11.31 0.84 22.75
CA TRP A 106 -10.52 0.61 23.95
C TRP A 106 -11.34 -0.21 24.95
N LYS A 107 -10.65 -1.00 25.78
CA LYS A 107 -11.26 -1.93 26.71
C LYS A 107 -10.54 -1.84 28.07
N PRO A 108 -11.22 -1.38 29.14
CA PRO A 108 -10.72 -1.54 30.51
C PRO A 108 -10.91 -3.01 30.92
N ILE A 109 -9.82 -3.72 31.19
CA ILE A 109 -9.89 -5.16 31.54
C ILE A 109 -10.05 -5.30 33.04
N ASN A 110 -9.14 -4.67 33.79
CA ASN A 110 -9.11 -4.63 35.25
C ASN A 110 -8.18 -3.49 35.70
N SER A 111 -7.85 -3.42 36.99
CA SER A 111 -6.96 -2.41 37.56
C SER A 111 -5.50 -2.48 37.06
N ARG A 112 -5.11 -3.57 36.39
CA ARG A 112 -3.75 -3.87 35.93
C ARG A 112 -3.60 -3.91 34.42
N LEU A 113 -4.68 -3.97 33.65
CA LEU A 113 -4.68 -4.13 32.20
C LEU A 113 -5.70 -3.20 31.53
N ILE A 114 -5.23 -2.49 30.50
CA ILE A 114 -6.07 -1.70 29.60
C ILE A 114 -5.58 -1.85 28.16
N THR A 115 -6.51 -2.11 27.25
CA THR A 115 -6.24 -2.27 25.82
C THR A 115 -6.79 -1.09 25.04
N ALA A 116 -6.06 -0.58 24.06
CA ALA A 116 -6.53 0.45 23.13
C ALA A 116 -6.04 0.17 21.71
N ARG A 117 -6.94 0.27 20.74
CA ARG A 117 -6.63 0.08 19.32
C ARG A 117 -6.76 1.38 18.56
N VAL A 118 -5.72 1.77 17.84
CA VAL A 118 -5.65 3.02 17.08
C VAL A 118 -5.40 2.77 15.59
N ARG A 119 -6.07 3.56 14.76
CA ARG A 119 -5.98 3.50 13.30
C ARG A 119 -4.74 4.22 12.79
N GLY A 120 -3.77 3.47 12.28
CA GLY A 120 -2.60 4.03 11.60
C GLY A 120 -2.83 4.29 10.12
N ARG A 121 -1.80 4.84 9.46
CA ARG A 121 -1.85 5.13 8.02
C ARG A 121 -1.71 3.89 7.15
N HIS A 122 -0.86 2.95 7.57
CA HIS A 122 -0.49 1.74 6.80
C HIS A 122 -0.77 0.43 7.55
N GLY A 123 -1.48 0.51 8.67
CA GLY A 123 -1.81 -0.61 9.55
C GLY A 123 -2.36 -0.07 10.87
N ASN A 124 -3.19 -0.84 11.56
CA ASN A 124 -3.67 -0.49 12.89
C ASN A 124 -2.61 -0.87 13.94
N MET A 125 -2.71 -0.25 15.11
CA MET A 125 -1.85 -0.53 16.25
C MET A 125 -2.73 -0.89 17.44
N THR A 126 -2.44 -2.02 18.07
CA THR A 126 -3.05 -2.44 19.32
C THR A 126 -2.05 -2.22 20.45
N LEU A 127 -2.48 -1.54 21.50
CA LEU A 127 -1.69 -1.18 22.66
C LEU A 127 -2.29 -1.86 23.87
N ILE A 128 -1.47 -2.56 24.64
CA ILE A 128 -1.84 -3.12 25.94
C ILE A 128 -0.92 -2.46 26.97
N GLN A 129 -1.50 -1.66 27.86
CA GLN A 129 -0.77 -1.10 29.00
C GLN A 129 -1.01 -1.98 30.22
N CYS A 130 0.08 -2.35 30.90
CA CYS A 130 0.04 -3.31 31.99
C CYS A 130 0.79 -2.87 33.26
N TYR A 131 0.34 -3.40 34.39
CA TYR A 131 0.99 -3.33 35.70
C TYR A 131 0.96 -4.70 36.38
N ALA A 132 2.03 -5.47 36.22
CA ALA A 132 2.10 -6.85 36.71
C ALA A 132 2.21 -6.91 38.25
N PRO A 133 1.75 -8.00 38.89
CA PRO A 133 2.03 -8.27 40.30
C PRO A 133 3.54 -8.29 40.60
N THR A 134 3.93 -8.00 41.83
CA THR A 134 5.33 -8.06 42.25
C THR A 134 5.82 -9.51 42.31
N ASN A 135 7.14 -9.72 42.36
CA ASN A 135 7.69 -11.07 42.44
C ASN A 135 7.27 -11.80 43.74
N ASP A 136 7.01 -11.05 44.82
CA ASP A 136 6.59 -11.58 46.12
C ASP A 136 5.07 -11.77 46.24
N SER A 137 4.31 -11.45 45.18
CA SER A 137 2.87 -11.75 45.14
C SER A 137 2.64 -13.26 45.07
N ASP A 138 1.46 -13.71 45.50
CA ASP A 138 1.07 -15.11 45.36
C ASP A 138 1.01 -15.54 43.89
N ASP A 139 1.27 -16.83 43.65
CA ASP A 139 1.33 -17.36 42.29
C ASP A 139 -0.03 -17.35 41.59
N GLU A 140 -1.14 -17.46 42.32
CA GLU A 140 -2.50 -17.39 41.77
C GLU A 140 -2.78 -16.01 41.16
N ALA A 141 -2.35 -14.92 41.81
CA ALA A 141 -2.45 -13.57 41.30
C ALA A 141 -1.54 -13.35 40.07
N LYS A 142 -0.33 -13.94 40.07
CA LYS A 142 0.57 -13.91 38.90
C LYS A 142 -0.07 -14.66 37.72
N ASP A 143 -0.56 -15.86 37.94
CA ASP A 143 -1.21 -16.72 36.93
C ASP A 143 -2.43 -16.00 36.34
N THR A 144 -3.33 -15.49 37.19
CA THR A 144 -4.51 -14.74 36.77
C THR A 144 -4.14 -13.55 35.88
N PHE A 145 -3.09 -12.80 36.24
CA PHE A 145 -2.63 -11.67 35.43
C PHE A 145 -2.08 -12.13 34.08
N TYR A 146 -1.24 -13.17 34.04
CA TYR A 146 -0.65 -13.67 32.80
C TYR A 146 -1.70 -14.31 31.89
N ASP A 147 -2.69 -15.04 32.41
CA ASP A 147 -3.80 -15.62 31.64
C ASP A 147 -4.64 -14.54 30.96
N GLN A 148 -4.96 -13.46 31.69
CA GLN A 148 -5.70 -12.33 31.14
C GLN A 148 -4.87 -11.57 30.08
N LEU A 149 -3.58 -11.40 30.32
CA LEU A 149 -2.67 -10.81 29.36
C LEU A 149 -2.56 -11.67 28.09
N GLN A 150 -2.47 -12.99 28.23
CA GLN A 150 -2.48 -13.95 27.12
C GLN A 150 -3.76 -13.86 26.30
N ALA A 151 -4.92 -13.78 26.96
CA ALA A 151 -6.21 -13.63 26.29
C ALA A 151 -6.27 -12.34 25.45
N GLU A 152 -5.79 -11.21 25.98
CA GLU A 152 -5.76 -9.93 25.26
C GLU A 152 -4.72 -9.90 24.13
N VAL A 153 -3.56 -10.54 24.31
CA VAL A 153 -2.56 -10.71 23.24
C VAL A 153 -3.09 -11.62 22.13
N GLY A 154 -3.79 -12.70 22.48
CA GLY A 154 -4.41 -13.62 21.52
C GLY A 154 -5.60 -13.02 20.77
N ALA A 155 -6.37 -12.14 21.42
CA ALA A 155 -7.48 -11.42 20.81
C ALA A 155 -7.02 -10.30 19.84
N ALA A 156 -5.78 -9.82 19.97
CA ALA A 156 -5.26 -8.77 19.11
C ALA A 156 -5.17 -9.23 17.65
N PRO A 157 -5.67 -8.45 16.66
CA PRO A 157 -5.64 -8.86 15.27
C PRO A 157 -4.22 -9.10 14.74
N HIS A 158 -4.00 -10.24 14.07
CA HIS A 158 -2.65 -10.65 13.63
C HIS A 158 -1.91 -9.64 12.72
N HIS A 159 -2.65 -8.81 11.98
CA HIS A 159 -2.06 -7.80 11.09
C HIS A 159 -1.73 -6.47 11.79
N ASP A 160 -2.18 -6.28 13.04
CA ASP A 160 -1.90 -5.09 13.81
C ASP A 160 -0.43 -5.06 14.26
N LEU A 161 0.08 -3.85 14.43
CA LEU A 161 1.27 -3.61 15.23
C LEU A 161 0.87 -3.74 16.71
N LEU A 162 1.17 -4.88 17.31
CA LEU A 162 0.88 -5.14 18.72
C LEU A 162 2.05 -4.65 19.58
N ILE A 163 1.73 -3.85 20.59
CA ILE A 163 2.67 -3.37 21.59
C ILE A 163 2.06 -3.63 22.96
N VAL A 164 2.78 -4.40 23.77
CA VAL A 164 2.49 -4.58 25.19
C VAL A 164 3.55 -3.78 25.94
N MET A 165 3.15 -2.92 26.87
CA MET A 165 4.10 -2.04 27.56
C MET A 165 3.64 -1.73 28.98
N GLY A 166 4.60 -1.45 29.85
CA GLY A 166 4.31 -1.04 31.22
C GLY A 166 5.33 -1.59 32.20
N ASP A 167 4.92 -1.63 33.46
CA ASP A 167 5.72 -2.15 34.54
C ASP A 167 5.36 -3.63 34.73
N MET A 168 6.31 -4.50 34.39
CA MET A 168 6.13 -5.95 34.42
C MET A 168 6.70 -6.58 35.68
N ASN A 169 7.33 -5.79 36.57
CA ASN A 169 8.00 -6.34 37.76
C ASN A 169 8.94 -7.54 37.44
N ALA A 170 9.51 -7.54 36.24
CA ALA A 170 10.22 -8.67 35.65
C ALA A 170 11.66 -8.29 35.32
N LYS A 171 12.63 -9.04 35.83
CA LYS A 171 14.05 -8.94 35.47
C LYS A 171 14.34 -10.07 34.49
N VAL A 172 14.68 -9.74 33.26
CA VAL A 172 14.91 -10.72 32.19
C VAL A 172 16.39 -11.06 31.98
N GLY A 173 17.30 -10.25 32.52
CA GLY A 173 18.74 -10.44 32.35
C GLY A 173 19.24 -10.31 30.91
N ASN A 174 20.44 -10.80 30.67
CA ASN A 174 21.16 -10.68 29.40
C ASN A 174 21.45 -12.03 28.70
N ASP A 175 21.23 -13.15 29.39
CA ASP A 175 21.31 -14.47 28.78
C ASP A 175 20.09 -14.69 27.90
N ASN A 176 20.33 -14.92 26.61
CA ASN A 176 19.29 -15.17 25.63
C ASN A 176 19.42 -16.53 24.95
N THR A 177 20.21 -17.44 25.51
CA THR A 177 20.41 -18.79 24.99
C THR A 177 19.05 -19.48 24.87
N HIS A 178 18.74 -20.04 23.70
CA HIS A 178 17.46 -20.71 23.38
C HIS A 178 16.23 -19.79 23.22
N VAL A 179 16.34 -18.49 23.53
CA VAL A 179 15.22 -17.51 23.46
C VAL A 179 15.57 -16.27 22.62
N GLU A 180 16.45 -16.41 21.64
CA GLU A 180 17.02 -15.30 20.86
C GLU A 180 15.98 -14.53 20.03
N ARG A 181 14.85 -15.19 19.73
CA ARG A 181 13.72 -14.56 19.05
C ARG A 181 12.97 -13.60 19.96
N ALA A 182 12.77 -13.99 21.22
CA ALA A 182 12.01 -13.23 22.22
C ALA A 182 12.85 -12.11 22.87
N MET A 183 14.14 -12.33 23.09
CA MET A 183 15.00 -11.34 23.76
C MET A 183 16.40 -11.20 23.15
N GLY A 184 16.99 -10.02 23.29
CA GLY A 184 18.38 -9.73 22.95
C GLY A 184 19.33 -9.84 24.13
N ARG A 185 20.61 -9.50 23.90
CA ARG A 185 21.71 -9.69 24.87
C ARG A 185 22.00 -8.47 25.74
N HIS A 186 21.16 -7.45 25.71
CA HIS A 186 21.44 -6.16 26.34
C HIS A 186 20.55 -5.86 27.56
N GLY A 187 19.81 -6.84 28.09
CA GLY A 187 19.13 -6.64 29.37
C GLY A 187 20.09 -6.52 30.56
N CYS A 188 19.54 -6.27 31.74
CA CYS A 188 20.26 -6.04 32.99
C CYS A 188 19.73 -6.94 34.11
N GLY A 189 20.61 -7.25 35.06
CA GLY A 189 20.28 -8.08 36.22
C GLY A 189 20.29 -9.58 35.92
N CYS A 190 19.90 -10.38 36.92
CA CYS A 190 19.65 -11.81 36.77
C CYS A 190 18.16 -12.04 36.52
N MET A 191 17.83 -13.10 35.78
CA MET A 191 16.45 -13.53 35.55
C MET A 191 15.75 -13.78 36.91
N ASN A 192 14.52 -13.32 37.08
CA ASN A 192 13.64 -13.72 38.19
C ASN A 192 12.42 -14.48 37.66
N GLU A 193 11.60 -15.05 38.54
CA GLU A 193 10.39 -15.82 38.17
C GLU A 193 9.45 -15.05 37.24
N ASN A 194 9.20 -13.76 37.54
CA ASN A 194 8.41 -12.89 36.67
C ASN A 194 9.07 -12.69 35.30
N GLY A 195 10.41 -12.68 35.25
CA GLY A 195 11.21 -12.66 34.03
C GLY A 195 11.04 -13.91 33.18
N GLU A 196 11.05 -15.09 33.80
CA GLU A 196 10.83 -16.38 33.13
C GLU A 196 9.45 -16.42 32.48
N ARG A 197 8.39 -16.14 33.26
CA ARG A 197 7.01 -16.05 32.77
C ARG A 197 6.85 -15.06 31.61
N LEU A 198 7.52 -13.91 31.68
CA LEU A 198 7.52 -12.92 30.61
C LEU A 198 8.20 -13.42 29.33
N VAL A 199 9.35 -14.11 29.46
CA VAL A 199 10.08 -14.67 28.32
C VAL A 199 9.31 -15.83 27.68
N GLU A 200 8.66 -16.66 28.48
CA GLU A 200 7.77 -17.73 28.02
C GLU A 200 6.59 -17.17 27.21
N LEU A 201 5.89 -16.16 27.75
CA LEU A 201 4.82 -15.45 27.05
C LEU A 201 5.32 -14.90 25.70
N CYS A 202 6.49 -14.25 25.71
CA CYS A 202 7.06 -13.67 24.49
C CYS A 202 7.42 -14.74 23.46
N THR A 203 7.90 -15.89 23.90
CA THR A 203 8.23 -17.02 23.03
C THR A 203 6.97 -17.62 22.42
N MET A 204 5.93 -17.83 23.23
CA MET A 204 4.64 -18.41 22.80
C MET A 204 3.92 -17.54 21.76
N TYR A 205 3.83 -16.23 22.01
CA TYR A 205 3.10 -15.29 21.13
C TYR A 205 4.00 -14.58 20.12
N ASN A 206 5.25 -15.02 19.96
CA ASN A 206 6.24 -14.41 19.06
C ASN A 206 6.35 -12.89 19.30
N LEU A 207 6.41 -12.46 20.57
CA LEU A 207 6.70 -11.10 20.97
C LEU A 207 8.20 -10.94 21.22
N VAL A 208 8.67 -9.70 21.12
CA VAL A 208 10.09 -9.37 21.29
C VAL A 208 10.24 -8.27 22.33
N ILE A 209 11.02 -8.55 23.36
CA ILE A 209 11.31 -7.63 24.47
C ILE A 209 12.26 -6.53 23.97
N GLY A 210 11.72 -5.36 23.68
CA GLY A 210 12.42 -4.27 23.02
C GLY A 210 13.64 -3.75 23.77
N ARG A 211 13.61 -3.75 25.11
CA ARG A 211 14.69 -3.18 25.94
C ARG A 211 15.96 -4.03 26.00
N THR A 212 15.87 -5.31 25.64
CA THR A 212 17.02 -6.22 25.60
C THR A 212 17.72 -6.18 24.22
N LEU A 213 17.14 -5.50 23.23
CA LEU A 213 17.64 -5.46 21.85
C LEU A 213 18.74 -4.45 21.58
N PHE A 214 18.78 -3.34 22.33
CA PHE A 214 19.61 -2.19 21.98
C PHE A 214 20.76 -1.98 22.98
N PRO A 215 21.99 -1.76 22.51
CA PRO A 215 23.13 -1.48 23.37
C PRO A 215 23.02 -0.05 23.93
N HIS A 216 22.93 0.06 25.25
CA HIS A 216 22.81 1.33 25.97
C HIS A 216 23.67 1.35 27.24
N ARG A 217 23.97 2.54 27.74
CA ARG A 217 24.56 2.71 29.09
C ARG A 217 23.51 2.39 30.16
N ASN A 218 23.94 1.95 31.35
CA ASN A 218 23.03 1.56 32.44
C ASN A 218 22.01 2.65 32.80
N VAL A 219 22.40 3.92 32.74
CA VAL A 219 21.47 5.05 32.96
C VAL A 219 20.24 5.03 32.03
N HIS A 220 20.36 4.46 30.82
CA HIS A 220 19.26 4.34 29.87
C HIS A 220 18.56 2.96 29.91
N LYS A 221 19.07 2.02 30.71
CA LYS A 221 18.52 0.68 30.91
C LYS A 221 17.79 0.51 32.24
N LEU A 222 18.27 1.13 33.31
CA LEU A 222 17.64 1.08 34.61
C LEU A 222 16.41 1.98 34.61
N THR A 223 15.28 1.46 35.10
CA THR A 223 13.98 2.14 35.09
C THR A 223 13.41 2.37 36.46
N TRP A 224 13.84 1.61 37.44
CA TRP A 224 13.44 1.81 38.83
C TRP A 224 14.67 2.01 39.69
N CYS A 225 14.57 2.93 40.64
CA CYS A 225 15.56 3.16 41.68
C CYS A 225 14.88 2.99 43.04
N SER A 226 15.47 2.20 43.93
CA SER A 226 15.00 2.07 45.30
C SER A 226 14.86 3.44 46.00
N PRO A 227 13.88 3.62 46.91
CA PRO A 227 13.72 4.88 47.64
C PRO A 227 14.94 5.31 48.45
N ASN A 228 15.78 4.35 48.86
CA ASN A 228 17.04 4.59 49.57
C ASN A 228 18.24 4.85 48.62
N GLY A 229 18.02 4.81 47.30
CA GLY A 229 19.00 5.08 46.25
C GLY A 229 20.07 4.00 46.04
N ARG A 230 19.97 2.84 46.71
CA ARG A 230 21.01 1.80 46.70
C ARG A 230 20.89 0.84 45.52
N ASP A 231 19.66 0.42 45.22
CA ASP A 231 19.38 -0.54 44.18
C ASP A 231 18.72 0.11 42.98
N SER A 232 18.98 -0.43 41.79
CA SER A 232 18.35 0.00 40.56
C SER A 232 18.12 -1.18 39.64
N ASN A 233 16.90 -1.28 39.09
CA ASN A 233 16.46 -2.44 38.32
C ASN A 233 15.86 -2.05 36.97
N GLN A 234 15.83 -3.02 36.06
CA GLN A 234 15.09 -2.97 34.80
C GLN A 234 13.84 -3.83 34.96
N ILE A 235 12.70 -3.20 35.21
CA ILE A 235 11.40 -3.88 35.43
C ILE A 235 10.28 -3.37 34.52
N ASP A 236 10.45 -2.17 33.95
CA ASP A 236 9.56 -1.63 32.94
C ASP A 236 10.00 -2.12 31.55
N HIS A 237 9.09 -2.76 30.82
CA HIS A 237 9.35 -3.39 29.52
C HIS A 237 8.36 -2.97 28.45
N LEU A 238 8.81 -3.09 27.20
CA LEU A 238 7.98 -2.97 26.01
C LEU A 238 8.24 -4.18 25.14
N MET A 239 7.17 -4.87 24.76
CA MET A 239 7.16 -6.01 23.88
C MET A 239 6.45 -5.62 22.58
N ILE A 240 7.02 -6.03 21.45
CA ILE A 240 6.45 -5.81 20.11
C ILE A 240 6.32 -7.15 19.41
N ASN A 241 5.24 -7.37 18.65
CA ASN A 241 5.13 -8.62 17.88
C ASN A 241 6.26 -8.77 16.85
N GLY A 242 6.76 -10.00 16.71
CA GLY A 242 8.00 -10.35 15.99
C GLY A 242 7.96 -9.97 14.51
N SER A 243 6.78 -10.04 13.89
CA SER A 243 6.53 -9.54 12.53
C SER A 243 6.93 -8.08 12.34
N TRP A 244 6.80 -7.27 13.40
CA TRP A 244 7.11 -5.85 13.40
C TRP A 244 8.41 -5.50 14.15
N ARG A 245 9.18 -6.49 14.64
CA ARG A 245 10.47 -6.28 15.35
C ARG A 245 11.36 -5.22 14.70
N ARG A 246 11.49 -5.25 13.37
CA ARG A 246 12.34 -4.31 12.61
C ARG A 246 11.86 -2.86 12.62
N SER A 247 10.60 -2.62 13.01
CA SER A 247 9.98 -1.29 13.11
C SER A 247 10.30 -0.59 14.43
N LEU A 248 10.71 -1.34 15.45
CA LEU A 248 11.24 -0.79 16.69
C LEU A 248 12.66 -0.29 16.42
N LEU A 249 12.90 1.01 16.60
CA LEU A 249 14.19 1.63 16.33
C LEU A 249 15.06 1.75 17.58
N ASP A 250 14.43 1.96 18.73
CA ASP A 250 15.10 2.28 20.00
C ASP A 250 14.11 2.18 21.16
N VAL A 251 14.56 1.72 22.35
CA VAL A 251 13.79 1.77 23.61
C VAL A 251 14.72 2.11 24.78
N ARG A 252 14.50 3.26 25.42
CA ARG A 252 15.39 3.74 26.49
C ARG A 252 14.68 4.50 27.60
N ALA A 253 15.24 4.42 28.79
CA ALA A 253 14.84 5.24 29.93
C ALA A 253 15.29 6.70 29.75
N ARG A 254 14.41 7.62 30.14
CA ARG A 254 14.55 9.08 30.12
C ARG A 254 14.34 9.61 31.53
N ARG A 255 15.09 10.68 31.88
CA ARG A 255 14.98 11.36 33.17
C ARG A 255 13.87 12.41 33.13
N GLY A 256 12.64 11.95 32.90
CA GLY A 256 11.47 12.76 33.22
C GLY A 256 11.29 12.80 34.74
N ASP A 257 10.74 13.89 35.26
CA ASP A 257 10.52 14.06 36.69
C ASP A 257 9.05 14.38 36.98
N VAL A 258 8.43 13.51 37.78
CA VAL A 258 7.08 13.67 38.36
C VAL A 258 7.09 13.23 39.83
N GLY A 259 8.26 13.15 40.47
CA GLY A 259 8.38 12.57 41.82
C GLY A 259 8.05 11.07 41.88
N SER A 260 8.41 10.32 40.84
CA SER A 260 8.35 8.85 40.82
C SER A 260 9.76 8.27 40.99
N ASP A 261 9.84 7.12 41.65
CA ASP A 261 11.03 6.27 41.75
C ASP A 261 11.29 5.48 40.45
N HIS A 262 10.34 5.50 39.52
CA HIS A 262 10.52 5.03 38.15
C HIS A 262 10.89 6.16 37.17
N HIS A 263 11.61 5.77 36.13
CA HIS A 263 11.96 6.61 35.00
C HIS A 263 11.05 6.33 33.80
N LEU A 264 10.64 7.40 33.12
CA LEU A 264 9.91 7.32 31.86
C LEU A 264 10.70 6.50 30.83
N VAL A 265 10.09 5.45 30.27
CA VAL A 265 10.67 4.73 29.14
C VAL A 265 10.07 5.23 27.84
N VAL A 266 10.89 5.44 26.82
CA VAL A 266 10.47 5.92 25.51
C VAL A 266 10.94 4.97 24.42
N ALA A 267 10.01 4.56 23.57
CA ALA A 267 10.24 3.80 22.35
C ALA A 267 10.06 4.67 21.11
N ASP A 268 11.05 4.63 20.21
CA ASP A 268 10.95 5.19 18.86
C ASP A 268 10.56 4.07 17.88
N ILE A 269 9.41 4.24 17.22
CA ILE A 269 8.87 3.26 16.27
C ILE A 269 8.73 3.91 14.89
N LYS A 270 9.17 3.21 13.85
CA LYS A 270 8.97 3.59 12.45
C LYS A 270 8.55 2.37 11.67
N MET A 271 7.33 2.37 11.12
CA MET A 271 6.80 1.23 10.40
C MET A 271 7.74 0.84 9.25
N LYS A 272 8.24 -0.40 9.27
CA LYS A 272 8.93 -1.01 8.14
C LYS A 272 7.99 -2.01 7.48
N LEU A 273 7.36 -1.57 6.40
CA LEU A 273 6.55 -2.44 5.56
C LEU A 273 7.47 -3.37 4.79
N ARG A 274 7.15 -4.67 4.74
CA ARG A 274 7.83 -5.58 3.81
C ARG A 274 7.64 -5.04 2.40
N SER A 275 8.74 -4.92 1.67
CA SER A 275 8.63 -4.82 0.22
C SER A 275 8.04 -6.15 -0.23
N THR A 276 6.80 -6.17 -0.69
CA THR A 276 6.45 -7.14 -1.74
C THR A 276 7.52 -6.96 -2.82
N GLY A 277 8.05 -8.04 -3.40
CA GLY A 277 9.15 -7.97 -4.37
C GLY A 277 8.87 -7.00 -5.52
N ARG A 278 9.76 -6.91 -6.51
CA ARG A 278 9.39 -6.23 -7.76
C ARG A 278 8.07 -6.85 -8.23
N LYS A 279 6.96 -6.09 -8.10
CA LYS A 279 5.76 -6.39 -8.86
C LYS A 279 6.26 -6.58 -10.28
N SER A 280 5.87 -7.68 -10.94
CA SER A 280 6.16 -7.88 -12.36
C SER A 280 5.92 -6.54 -13.03
N ALA A 281 6.93 -6.03 -13.73
CA ALA A 281 6.93 -4.64 -14.17
C ALA A 281 5.62 -4.39 -14.89
N ALA A 282 4.70 -3.63 -14.27
CA ALA A 282 3.35 -3.44 -14.78
C ALA A 282 3.47 -3.11 -16.26
N HIS A 283 2.86 -3.91 -17.14
CA HIS A 283 3.04 -3.88 -18.60
C HIS A 283 3.32 -2.45 -19.08
N ARG A 284 4.60 -2.12 -19.27
CA ARG A 284 5.01 -0.76 -19.61
C ARG A 284 4.78 -0.61 -21.11
N ARG A 285 3.80 0.22 -21.46
CA ARG A 285 3.39 0.42 -22.85
C ARG A 285 4.41 1.26 -23.59
N PHE A 286 4.61 0.99 -24.88
CA PHE A 286 5.40 1.87 -25.75
C PHE A 286 4.75 3.25 -25.87
N ASP A 287 5.57 4.30 -25.99
CA ASP A 287 5.07 5.66 -26.16
C ASP A 287 4.72 5.96 -27.63
N VAL A 288 3.66 5.30 -28.13
CA VAL A 288 3.23 5.42 -29.54
C VAL A 288 2.76 6.82 -29.93
N GLU A 289 2.52 7.72 -28.98
CA GLU A 289 2.23 9.13 -29.26
C GLU A 289 3.44 9.81 -29.95
N ARG A 290 4.66 9.31 -29.73
CA ARG A 290 5.88 9.78 -30.39
C ARG A 290 5.90 9.53 -31.90
N LEU A 291 5.10 8.60 -32.42
CA LEU A 291 4.97 8.37 -33.86
C LEU A 291 4.23 9.51 -34.59
N GLN A 292 3.66 10.47 -33.87
CA GLN A 292 3.14 11.70 -34.46
C GLN A 292 4.26 12.61 -34.99
N ASP A 293 5.49 12.47 -34.48
CA ASP A 293 6.66 13.15 -35.04
C ASP A 293 7.16 12.41 -36.29
N PRO A 294 7.14 13.04 -37.47
CA PRO A 294 7.60 12.42 -38.72
C PRO A 294 9.03 11.87 -38.64
N LYS A 295 9.93 12.51 -37.90
CA LYS A 295 11.33 12.06 -37.78
C LYS A 295 11.42 10.75 -37.02
N LEU A 296 10.71 10.64 -35.89
CA LEU A 296 10.67 9.43 -35.08
C LEU A 296 9.90 8.30 -35.79
N LYS A 297 8.84 8.64 -36.52
CA LYS A 297 8.12 7.70 -37.38
C LYS A 297 9.04 7.08 -38.42
N ASN A 298 9.79 7.91 -39.17
CA ASN A 298 10.72 7.42 -40.18
C ASN A 298 11.86 6.58 -39.58
N ALA A 299 12.42 7.02 -38.45
CA ALA A 299 13.45 6.26 -37.74
C ALA A 299 12.92 4.89 -37.26
N PHE A 300 11.70 4.84 -36.75
CA PHE A 300 11.04 3.60 -36.35
C PHE A 300 10.81 2.66 -37.55
N THR A 301 10.26 3.18 -38.65
CA THR A 301 10.01 2.38 -39.87
C THR A 301 11.31 1.79 -40.43
N LEU A 302 12.38 2.60 -40.50
CA LEU A 302 13.70 2.12 -40.96
C LEU A 302 14.25 1.02 -40.05
N GLN A 303 14.09 1.17 -38.73
CA GLN A 303 14.52 0.16 -37.76
C GLN A 303 13.75 -1.17 -37.90
N VAL A 304 12.44 -1.10 -38.15
CA VAL A 304 11.62 -2.29 -38.44
C VAL A 304 12.10 -2.96 -39.72
N LYS A 305 12.29 -2.19 -40.80
CA LYS A 305 12.75 -2.72 -42.10
C LYS A 305 14.11 -3.41 -41.99
N ASN A 306 15.09 -2.76 -41.37
CA ASN A 306 16.45 -3.29 -41.24
C ASN A 306 16.48 -4.58 -40.40
N ARG A 307 15.74 -4.61 -39.28
CA ARG A 307 15.68 -5.81 -38.42
C ARG A 307 14.94 -6.96 -39.10
N PHE A 308 13.88 -6.68 -39.84
CA PHE A 308 13.15 -7.71 -40.56
C PHE A 308 14.04 -8.35 -41.63
N GLN A 309 14.74 -7.54 -42.45
CA GLN A 309 15.65 -8.07 -43.46
C GLN A 309 16.74 -8.97 -42.85
N ALA A 310 17.42 -8.48 -41.80
CA ALA A 310 18.50 -9.22 -41.15
C ALA A 310 18.06 -10.55 -40.52
N LEU A 311 16.78 -10.67 -40.12
CA LEU A 311 16.25 -11.90 -39.53
C LEU A 311 15.60 -12.83 -40.55
N ALA A 312 15.07 -12.28 -41.66
CA ALA A 312 14.59 -13.05 -42.79
C ALA A 312 15.72 -13.85 -43.46
N ASP A 313 16.91 -13.25 -43.56
CA ASP A 313 18.10 -13.89 -44.14
C ASP A 313 18.67 -15.03 -43.25
N MET A 314 18.23 -15.13 -41.99
CA MET A 314 18.70 -16.13 -41.00
C MET A 314 17.73 -17.31 -40.80
N THR A 315 16.55 -17.31 -41.43
CA THR A 315 15.46 -18.28 -41.13
C THR A 315 15.31 -19.44 -42.12
N ASP A 316 16.34 -19.71 -42.95
CA ASP A 316 16.44 -20.98 -43.66
C ASP A 316 16.98 -22.06 -42.72
N ILE A 317 16.10 -22.82 -42.04
CA ILE A 317 16.27 -24.24 -41.61
C ILE A 317 14.97 -24.75 -40.90
N CYS A 318 14.41 -25.83 -41.49
CA CYS A 318 13.58 -26.96 -41.00
C CYS A 318 12.15 -26.86 -40.38
N GLU A 319 11.26 -27.64 -41.04
CA GLU A 319 10.16 -28.60 -40.67
C GLU A 319 9.03 -28.32 -39.64
N ALA A 320 7.86 -28.92 -39.96
CA ALA A 320 6.51 -28.89 -39.35
C ALA A 320 5.75 -27.53 -39.32
N ASP A 321 4.53 -27.52 -39.88
CA ASP A 321 3.71 -26.29 -40.08
C ASP A 321 3.41 -25.51 -38.79
N ALA A 322 3.25 -26.20 -37.66
CA ALA A 322 2.95 -25.58 -36.36
C ALA A 322 4.15 -24.78 -35.80
N GLU A 323 5.36 -25.34 -35.84
CA GLU A 323 6.58 -24.65 -35.37
C GLU A 323 6.89 -23.46 -36.27
N ARG A 324 6.75 -23.63 -37.59
CA ARG A 324 6.94 -22.57 -38.60
C ARG A 324 6.04 -21.35 -38.33
N ARG A 325 4.77 -21.55 -37.97
CA ARG A 325 3.82 -20.46 -37.67
C ARG A 325 4.20 -19.70 -36.40
N ASN A 326 4.50 -20.40 -35.32
CA ASN A 326 4.87 -19.78 -34.04
C ASN A 326 6.21 -19.02 -34.17
N GLN A 327 7.20 -19.60 -34.85
CA GLN A 327 8.47 -18.93 -35.15
C GLN A 327 8.28 -17.67 -35.99
N ARG A 328 7.46 -17.73 -37.05
CA ARG A 328 7.10 -16.53 -37.85
C ARG A 328 6.45 -15.45 -36.98
N TRP A 329 5.56 -15.83 -36.07
CA TRP A 329 4.94 -14.87 -35.15
C TRP A 329 5.94 -14.29 -34.15
N ASP A 330 6.84 -15.10 -33.58
CA ASP A 330 7.90 -14.65 -32.68
C ASP A 330 8.87 -13.69 -33.38
N LEU A 331 9.15 -13.92 -34.66
CA LEU A 331 9.92 -13.01 -35.51
C LEU A 331 9.23 -11.65 -35.62
N VAL A 332 7.97 -11.62 -36.06
CA VAL A 332 7.17 -10.38 -36.18
C VAL A 332 7.13 -9.65 -34.83
N ARG A 333 6.82 -10.36 -33.75
CA ARG A 333 6.75 -9.80 -32.39
C ARG A 333 8.08 -9.17 -32.00
N THR A 334 9.18 -9.89 -32.17
CA THR A 334 10.53 -9.44 -31.79
C THR A 334 10.97 -8.22 -32.58
N VAL A 335 10.73 -8.18 -33.89
CA VAL A 335 11.07 -7.04 -34.76
C VAL A 335 10.37 -5.78 -34.27
N TYR A 336 9.05 -5.86 -34.05
CA TYR A 336 8.27 -4.71 -33.61
C TYR A 336 8.58 -4.28 -32.18
N GLN A 337 8.78 -5.23 -31.24
CA GLN A 337 9.14 -4.92 -29.86
C GLN A 337 10.50 -4.23 -29.78
N LYS A 338 11.56 -4.83 -30.34
CA LYS A 338 12.92 -4.26 -30.29
C LYS A 338 13.02 -2.90 -31.01
N SER A 339 12.30 -2.74 -32.12
CA SER A 339 12.22 -1.45 -32.83
C SER A 339 11.49 -0.39 -32.02
N SER A 340 10.41 -0.77 -31.33
CA SER A 340 9.68 0.14 -30.45
C SER A 340 10.52 0.56 -29.23
N GLU A 341 11.26 -0.38 -28.63
CA GLU A 341 12.18 -0.09 -27.51
C GLU A 341 13.27 0.91 -27.92
N THR A 342 13.85 0.72 -29.10
CA THR A 342 14.94 1.57 -29.61
C THR A 342 14.44 2.97 -29.98
N SER A 343 13.33 3.06 -30.72
CA SER A 343 12.88 4.32 -31.32
C SER A 343 11.92 5.12 -30.45
N LEU A 344 11.00 4.44 -29.74
CA LEU A 344 9.90 5.09 -29.01
C LEU A 344 10.14 5.11 -27.51
N GLY A 345 10.81 4.08 -26.98
CA GLY A 345 10.96 3.87 -25.55
C GLY A 345 9.64 3.58 -24.84
N LEU A 346 9.71 3.48 -23.51
CA LEU A 346 8.56 3.18 -22.67
C LEU A 346 7.84 4.45 -22.23
N ARG A 347 6.50 4.41 -22.20
CA ARG A 347 5.67 5.51 -21.73
C ARG A 347 5.96 5.81 -20.25
N GLY A 348 6.57 6.96 -19.98
CA GLY A 348 6.81 7.44 -18.63
C GLY A 348 5.54 7.99 -17.97
N THR A 349 5.42 7.83 -16.64
CA THR A 349 4.46 8.61 -15.87
C THR A 349 4.96 10.05 -15.77
N LYS A 350 4.59 10.90 -16.72
CA LYS A 350 4.80 12.36 -16.59
C LYS A 350 3.85 12.86 -15.49
N LYS A 351 4.26 12.76 -14.23
CA LYS A 351 3.64 13.56 -13.17
C LYS A 351 4.08 14.99 -13.44
N LYS A 352 3.20 15.83 -14.01
CA LYS A 352 3.46 17.27 -14.11
C LYS A 352 3.70 17.76 -12.68
N GLU A 353 4.90 18.26 -12.40
CA GLU A 353 5.25 18.75 -11.08
C GLU A 353 4.44 20.02 -10.80
N CYS A 354 3.67 19.98 -9.72
CA CYS A 354 2.79 21.08 -9.31
C CYS A 354 3.57 22.27 -8.71
N ILE A 355 4.88 22.12 -8.48
CA ILE A 355 5.73 23.08 -7.78
C ILE A 355 6.85 23.54 -8.72
N THR A 356 7.06 24.84 -8.82
CA THR A 356 8.05 25.45 -9.71
C THR A 356 9.48 25.37 -9.14
N PRO A 357 10.52 25.46 -9.98
CA PRO A 357 11.92 25.52 -9.52
C PRO A 357 12.18 26.67 -8.53
N GLU A 358 11.48 27.79 -8.67
CA GLU A 358 11.62 28.95 -7.79
C GLU A 358 11.10 28.65 -6.37
N THR A 359 9.98 27.94 -6.26
CA THR A 359 9.49 27.44 -4.97
C THR A 359 10.43 26.42 -4.36
N TRP A 360 11.06 25.55 -5.17
CA TRP A 360 12.08 24.63 -4.69
C TRP A 360 13.32 25.35 -4.13
N LYS A 361 13.78 26.39 -4.81
CA LYS A 361 14.87 27.24 -4.33
C LYS A 361 14.53 27.88 -2.97
N ALA A 362 13.32 28.43 -2.82
CA ALA A 362 12.86 28.99 -1.56
C ALA A 362 12.73 27.92 -0.44
N ILE A 363 12.36 26.67 -0.78
CA ILE A 363 12.32 25.55 0.17
C ILE A 363 13.73 25.19 0.66
N GLU A 364 14.72 25.22 -0.21
CA GLU A 364 16.11 24.93 0.14
C GLU A 364 16.73 26.06 0.98
N GLU A 365 16.50 27.32 0.61
CA GLU A 365 16.89 28.49 1.43
C GLU A 365 16.29 28.42 2.84
N ARG A 366 15.01 28.03 2.96
CA ARG A 366 14.37 27.78 4.26
C ARG A 366 15.04 26.64 5.04
N ARG A 367 15.52 25.60 4.33
CA ARG A 367 16.20 24.44 4.93
C ARG A 367 17.56 24.84 5.50
N GLU A 368 18.31 25.66 4.78
CA GLU A 368 19.59 26.22 5.23
C GLU A 368 19.42 27.14 6.44
N LEU A 369 18.38 28.00 6.43
CA LEU A 369 18.05 28.81 7.61
C LEU A 369 17.72 27.94 8.84
N LYS A 370 17.03 26.81 8.66
CA LYS A 370 16.76 25.86 9.75
C LYS A 370 18.03 25.20 10.30
N LYS A 371 19.01 24.90 9.45
CA LYS A 371 20.32 24.40 9.89
C LYS A 371 21.03 25.46 10.74
N LYS A 372 21.07 26.71 10.26
CA LYS A 372 21.68 27.86 10.99
C LYS A 372 21.04 28.11 12.36
N VAL A 373 19.71 27.98 12.48
CA VAL A 373 19.00 28.06 13.78
C VAL A 373 19.44 26.96 14.75
N THR A 374 19.77 25.77 14.24
CA THR A 374 20.10 24.60 15.07
C THR A 374 21.58 24.55 15.44
N SER A 375 22.48 25.08 14.59
CA SER A 375 23.93 25.05 14.79
C SER A 375 24.50 26.25 15.56
N THR A 376 23.77 27.37 15.60
CA THR A 376 24.26 28.61 16.24
C THR A 376 24.06 28.58 17.75
N ARG A 377 25.13 28.80 18.52
CA ARG A 377 25.11 28.85 19.99
C ARG A 377 24.76 30.22 20.58
N SER A 378 24.99 31.31 19.83
CA SER A 378 24.66 32.68 20.25
C SER A 378 23.16 32.93 20.16
N GLU A 379 22.53 33.35 21.26
CA GLU A 379 21.09 33.62 21.35
C GLU A 379 20.64 34.73 20.39
N ARG A 380 21.39 35.83 20.30
CA ARG A 380 21.08 36.97 19.40
C ARG A 380 21.04 36.57 17.93
N LEU A 381 22.01 35.78 17.48
CA LEU A 381 22.07 35.29 16.10
C LEU A 381 21.01 34.20 15.85
N GLN A 382 20.72 33.37 16.84
CA GLN A 382 19.67 32.37 16.75
C GLN A 382 18.29 33.01 16.56
N GLU A 383 18.01 34.10 17.29
CA GLU A 383 16.75 34.85 17.17
C GLU A 383 16.62 35.52 15.79
N LYS A 384 17.69 36.11 15.26
CA LYS A 384 17.75 36.63 13.90
C LYS A 384 17.45 35.55 12.85
N PHE A 385 18.06 34.37 12.96
CA PHE A 385 17.79 33.25 12.04
C PHE A 385 16.38 32.68 12.20
N LYS A 386 15.80 32.69 13.42
CA LYS A 386 14.40 32.29 13.65
C LYS A 386 13.44 33.25 12.94
N LEU A 387 13.70 34.55 12.97
CA LEU A 387 12.90 35.55 12.25
C LEU A 387 12.97 35.33 10.73
N GLN A 388 14.18 35.23 10.18
CA GLN A 388 14.39 34.94 8.75
C GLN A 388 13.74 33.62 8.31
N TYR A 389 13.80 32.58 9.16
CA TYR A 389 13.10 31.32 8.90
C TYR A 389 11.58 31.49 8.83
N ARG A 390 10.98 32.31 9.71
CA ARG A 390 9.53 32.58 9.70
C ARG A 390 9.11 33.30 8.42
N GLU A 391 9.84 34.33 8.01
CA GLU A 391 9.60 35.08 6.76
C GLU A 391 9.73 34.16 5.54
N MET A 392 10.80 33.37 5.47
CA MET A 392 11.02 32.44 4.37
C MET A 392 9.93 31.35 4.35
N ASN A 393 9.48 30.87 5.51
CA ASN A 393 8.38 29.91 5.59
C ASN A 393 7.04 30.50 5.11
N GLN A 394 6.78 31.78 5.34
CA GLN A 394 5.63 32.49 4.76
C GLN A 394 5.78 32.65 3.24
N LYS A 395 6.98 32.99 2.74
CA LYS A 395 7.29 33.06 1.30
C LYS A 395 7.04 31.73 0.60
N VAL A 396 7.57 30.62 1.14
CA VAL A 396 7.33 29.25 0.62
C VAL A 396 5.84 28.91 0.59
N LYS A 397 5.09 29.25 1.64
CA LYS A 397 3.63 29.03 1.67
C LYS A 397 2.89 29.83 0.60
N ARG A 398 3.30 31.07 0.32
CA ARG A 398 2.72 31.90 -0.75
C ARG A 398 3.03 31.31 -2.12
N LEU A 399 4.30 31.06 -2.41
CA LEU A 399 4.74 30.51 -3.71
C LEU A 399 4.08 29.15 -4.00
N ALA A 400 4.06 28.23 -3.04
CA ALA A 400 3.40 26.93 -3.23
C ALA A 400 1.88 27.04 -3.50
N ARG A 401 1.20 28.05 -2.95
CA ARG A 401 -0.22 28.33 -3.26
C ARG A 401 -0.39 28.89 -4.67
N THR A 402 0.49 29.81 -5.07
CA THR A 402 0.52 30.38 -6.42
C THR A 402 0.76 29.31 -7.46
N ASP A 403 1.78 28.47 -7.27
CA ASP A 403 2.11 27.34 -8.16
C ASP A 403 0.92 26.38 -8.29
N LYS A 404 0.31 25.99 -7.16
CA LYS A 404 -0.88 25.12 -7.16
C LYS A 404 -2.03 25.73 -7.95
N ARG A 405 -2.29 27.04 -7.79
CA ARG A 405 -3.34 27.74 -8.51
C ARG A 405 -3.03 27.82 -10.01
N ALA A 406 -1.81 28.15 -10.38
CA ALA A 406 -1.37 28.18 -11.78
C ALA A 406 -1.48 26.80 -12.44
N TYR A 407 -1.08 25.75 -11.73
CA TYR A 407 -1.25 24.37 -12.18
C TYR A 407 -2.72 24.00 -12.44
N LEU A 408 -3.61 24.32 -11.50
CA LEU A 408 -5.05 24.07 -11.65
C LEU A 408 -5.67 24.88 -12.79
N ASN A 409 -5.28 26.15 -12.94
CA ASN A 409 -5.75 27.01 -14.04
C ASN A 409 -5.29 26.48 -15.41
N ASN A 410 -4.02 26.08 -15.53
CA ASN A 410 -3.51 25.46 -16.76
C ASN A 410 -4.27 24.18 -17.09
N LEU A 411 -4.56 23.37 -16.07
CA LEU A 411 -5.33 22.13 -16.22
C LEU A 411 -6.78 22.42 -16.65
N ALA A 412 -7.41 23.48 -16.14
CA ALA A 412 -8.73 23.94 -16.56
C ALA A 412 -8.72 24.42 -18.03
N ASN A 413 -7.75 25.24 -18.41
CA ASN A 413 -7.58 25.70 -19.80
C ASN A 413 -7.34 24.52 -20.76
N GLU A 414 -6.53 23.53 -20.36
CA GLU A 414 -6.35 22.29 -21.14
C GLU A 414 -7.65 21.49 -21.27
N ALA A 415 -8.54 21.55 -20.27
CA ALA A 415 -9.87 20.93 -20.31
C ALA A 415 -10.78 21.65 -21.31
N GLU A 416 -10.85 22.98 -21.25
CA GLU A 416 -11.66 23.81 -22.16
C GLU A 416 -11.23 23.59 -23.62
N GLU A 417 -9.92 23.58 -23.86
CA GLU A 417 -9.39 23.33 -25.19
C GLU A 417 -9.67 21.90 -25.68
N ALA A 418 -9.59 20.90 -24.78
CA ALA A 418 -9.98 19.54 -25.10
C ALA A 418 -11.48 19.42 -25.41
N ALA A 419 -12.33 20.16 -24.69
CA ALA A 419 -13.76 20.21 -24.97
C ALA A 419 -14.04 20.83 -26.35
N ARG A 420 -13.40 21.97 -26.66
CA ARG A 420 -13.51 22.67 -27.95
C ARG A 420 -13.09 21.79 -29.14
N LYS A 421 -12.03 20.99 -28.96
CA LYS A 421 -11.53 20.03 -29.96
C LYS A 421 -12.30 18.71 -30.02
N GLY A 422 -13.33 18.52 -29.20
CA GLY A 422 -14.06 17.25 -29.10
C GLY A 422 -13.23 16.08 -28.53
N GLU A 423 -12.11 16.35 -27.86
CA GLU A 423 -11.24 15.35 -27.24
C GLU A 423 -11.81 14.84 -25.89
N GLN A 424 -13.00 14.24 -25.91
CA GLN A 424 -13.77 13.84 -24.73
C GLN A 424 -12.97 12.98 -23.73
N GLY A 425 -12.09 12.09 -24.22
CA GLY A 425 -11.25 11.26 -23.37
C GLY A 425 -10.16 12.04 -22.62
N LYS A 426 -9.67 13.14 -23.18
CA LYS A 426 -8.69 14.03 -22.53
C LYS A 426 -9.39 14.94 -21.53
N LEU A 427 -10.53 15.53 -21.91
CA LEU A 427 -11.41 16.28 -21.03
C LEU A 427 -11.76 15.47 -19.77
N TYR A 428 -12.27 14.25 -19.92
CA TYR A 428 -12.62 13.38 -18.80
C TYR A 428 -11.45 13.14 -17.83
N LYS A 429 -10.24 12.86 -18.36
CA LYS A 429 -9.03 12.66 -17.54
C LYS A 429 -8.66 13.91 -16.75
N ILE A 430 -8.74 15.08 -17.40
CA ILE A 430 -8.45 16.38 -16.81
C ILE A 430 -9.46 16.71 -15.72
N THR A 431 -10.76 16.62 -16.00
CA THR A 431 -11.84 16.83 -15.02
C THR A 431 -11.72 15.89 -13.82
N LYS A 432 -11.34 14.63 -14.05
CA LYS A 432 -11.08 13.66 -12.97
C LYS A 432 -9.86 14.03 -12.11
N THR A 433 -8.85 14.67 -12.71
CA THR A 433 -7.66 15.16 -12.01
C THR A 433 -7.97 16.42 -11.19
N ILE A 434 -8.78 17.34 -11.72
CA ILE A 434 -9.20 18.57 -11.02
C ILE A 434 -10.14 18.28 -9.85
N SER A 435 -11.06 17.34 -10.02
CA SER A 435 -12.11 17.07 -9.02
C SER A 435 -11.64 16.29 -7.78
N ASP A 436 -10.35 15.91 -7.69
CA ASP A 436 -9.75 15.14 -6.59
C ASP A 436 -10.51 13.86 -6.19
N LYS A 437 -11.46 13.38 -7.01
CA LYS A 437 -12.24 12.15 -6.82
C LYS A 437 -11.42 10.91 -7.19
N PHE A 438 -10.19 10.82 -6.69
CA PHE A 438 -9.35 9.63 -6.77
C PHE A 438 -9.80 8.62 -5.70
N HIS A 439 -10.94 7.98 -5.92
CA HIS A 439 -11.22 6.72 -5.25
C HIS A 439 -10.40 5.65 -5.99
N SER A 440 -9.45 5.00 -5.30
CA SER A 440 -8.86 3.73 -5.77
C SER A 440 -9.98 2.70 -5.76
N THR A 441 -10.76 2.61 -6.84
CA THR A 441 -11.89 1.68 -6.98
C THR A 441 -11.44 0.24 -7.21
N ASN A 442 -10.13 -0.02 -7.21
CA ASN A 442 -9.56 -1.32 -7.56
C ASN A 442 -9.26 -2.22 -6.34
N ASP A 443 -9.29 -1.68 -5.12
CA ASP A 443 -8.90 -2.40 -3.89
C ASP A 443 -10.09 -2.77 -2.99
N ALA A 444 -11.32 -2.64 -3.48
CA ALA A 444 -12.50 -3.11 -2.74
C ALA A 444 -12.47 -4.65 -2.69
N PRO A 445 -12.48 -5.28 -1.50
CA PRO A 445 -12.55 -6.73 -1.38
C PRO A 445 -13.80 -7.27 -2.08
N VAL A 446 -13.66 -8.38 -2.80
CA VAL A 446 -14.78 -9.03 -3.52
C VAL A 446 -15.41 -10.13 -2.69
N LYS A 447 -16.67 -10.45 -2.95
CA LYS A 447 -17.40 -11.52 -2.29
C LYS A 447 -17.32 -12.82 -3.08
N ASP A 448 -17.31 -13.94 -2.38
CA ASP A 448 -17.60 -15.25 -2.96
C ASP A 448 -19.10 -15.36 -3.33
N LYS A 449 -19.51 -16.52 -3.84
CA LYS A 449 -20.90 -16.75 -4.27
C LYS A 449 -21.87 -16.77 -3.09
N GLU A 450 -21.37 -17.16 -1.92
CA GLU A 450 -22.09 -17.25 -0.66
C GLU A 450 -22.18 -15.88 0.05
N GLY A 451 -21.54 -14.85 -0.51
CA GLY A 451 -21.61 -13.46 -0.04
C GLY A 451 -20.57 -13.09 1.03
N LYS A 452 -19.64 -13.99 1.36
CA LYS A 452 -18.53 -13.77 2.29
C LYS A 452 -17.41 -12.99 1.61
N LEU A 453 -16.79 -12.09 2.37
CA LEU A 453 -15.78 -11.15 1.88
C LEU A 453 -14.40 -11.83 1.75
N LEU A 454 -13.84 -11.84 0.55
CA LEU A 454 -12.49 -12.33 0.25
C LEU A 454 -11.49 -11.19 0.39
N THR A 455 -10.58 -11.31 1.36
CA THR A 455 -9.70 -10.21 1.76
C THR A 455 -8.26 -10.40 1.33
N THR A 456 -7.86 -11.61 0.96
CA THR A 456 -6.50 -11.89 0.47
C THR A 456 -6.42 -11.77 -1.06
N GLU A 457 -5.25 -11.38 -1.59
CA GLU A 457 -5.03 -11.23 -3.04
C GLU A 457 -5.27 -12.55 -3.79
N ARG A 458 -4.80 -13.67 -3.24
CA ARG A 458 -4.93 -15.01 -3.84
C ARG A 458 -6.38 -15.47 -3.95
N GLU A 459 -7.17 -15.28 -2.91
CA GLU A 459 -8.60 -15.62 -2.93
C GLU A 459 -9.37 -14.76 -3.93
N GLN A 460 -9.06 -13.46 -3.97
CA GLN A 460 -9.70 -12.54 -4.91
C GLN A 460 -9.33 -12.87 -6.37
N GLU A 461 -8.07 -13.21 -6.66
CA GLU A 461 -7.64 -13.66 -8.00
C GLU A 461 -8.33 -14.96 -8.43
N ALA A 462 -8.43 -15.94 -7.53
CA ALA A 462 -9.13 -17.20 -7.79
C ALA A 462 -10.62 -16.96 -8.10
N ARG A 463 -11.28 -16.09 -7.32
CA ARG A 463 -12.66 -15.68 -7.54
C ARG A 463 -12.87 -14.97 -8.88
N TRP A 464 -11.94 -14.12 -9.30
CA TRP A 464 -11.99 -13.48 -10.63
C TRP A 464 -11.83 -14.49 -11.77
N ALA A 465 -10.91 -15.46 -11.62
CA ALA A 465 -10.70 -16.50 -12.61
C ALA A 465 -11.93 -17.40 -12.74
N GLU A 466 -12.55 -17.79 -11.63
CA GLU A 466 -13.82 -18.53 -11.59
C GLU A 466 -14.93 -17.74 -12.31
N HIS A 467 -15.17 -16.49 -11.91
CA HIS A 467 -16.23 -15.66 -12.49
C HIS A 467 -16.11 -15.52 -14.01
N PHE A 468 -14.93 -15.17 -14.53
CA PHE A 468 -14.76 -15.01 -15.97
C PHE A 468 -14.78 -16.34 -16.72
N ARG A 469 -14.40 -17.46 -16.09
CA ARG A 469 -14.55 -18.79 -16.70
C ARG A 469 -16.01 -19.11 -16.96
N GLU A 470 -16.89 -18.84 -16.00
CA GLU A 470 -18.34 -19.07 -16.14
C GLU A 470 -18.99 -18.12 -17.15
N VAL A 471 -18.60 -16.85 -17.14
CA VAL A 471 -19.17 -15.84 -18.04
C VAL A 471 -18.79 -16.11 -19.49
N LEU A 472 -17.55 -16.57 -19.75
CA LEU A 472 -17.01 -16.74 -21.10
C LEU A 472 -17.20 -18.14 -21.68
N ASN A 473 -17.33 -19.19 -20.85
CA ASN A 473 -17.46 -20.58 -21.30
C ASN A 473 -18.82 -21.16 -20.89
N ARG A 474 -19.90 -20.60 -21.44
CA ARG A 474 -21.24 -21.12 -21.23
C ARG A 474 -21.42 -22.44 -21.99
N PRO A 475 -22.11 -23.44 -21.42
CA PRO A 475 -22.45 -24.64 -22.16
C PRO A 475 -23.35 -24.27 -23.37
N PRO A 476 -23.39 -25.13 -24.41
CA PRO A 476 -24.36 -24.99 -25.49
C PRO A 476 -25.79 -24.87 -24.92
N PRO A 477 -26.68 -24.13 -25.59
CA PRO A 477 -28.09 -24.08 -25.19
C PRO A 477 -28.68 -25.49 -25.18
N SER A 478 -29.60 -25.74 -24.25
CA SER A 478 -30.27 -27.05 -24.12
C SER A 478 -31.18 -27.39 -25.29
N GLU A 479 -31.64 -26.37 -26.02
CA GLU A 479 -32.32 -26.51 -27.30
C GLU A 479 -31.38 -25.96 -28.37
N GLU A 480 -30.94 -26.84 -29.27
CA GLU A 480 -30.19 -26.43 -30.45
C GLU A 480 -31.14 -25.69 -31.40
N ALA A 481 -30.69 -24.57 -31.96
CA ALA A 481 -31.44 -23.91 -32.99
C ALA A 481 -31.51 -24.83 -34.21
N ASP A 482 -32.71 -25.03 -34.76
CA ASP A 482 -32.91 -25.73 -36.03
C ASP A 482 -32.42 -24.84 -37.18
N ILE A 483 -31.11 -24.86 -37.41
CA ILE A 483 -30.45 -24.14 -38.50
C ILE A 483 -30.53 -25.04 -39.73
N GLN A 484 -31.39 -24.69 -40.68
CA GLN A 484 -31.46 -25.38 -41.97
C GLN A 484 -30.10 -25.32 -42.66
N GLU A 485 -29.66 -26.45 -43.23
CA GLU A 485 -28.47 -26.47 -44.08
C GLU A 485 -28.68 -25.50 -45.26
N ALA A 486 -27.69 -24.64 -45.50
CA ALA A 486 -27.73 -23.75 -46.63
C ALA A 486 -27.76 -24.59 -47.92
N ILE A 487 -28.69 -24.27 -48.82
CA ILE A 487 -28.85 -24.99 -50.10
C ILE A 487 -27.64 -24.74 -51.01
N GLU A 488 -26.99 -23.58 -50.86
CA GLU A 488 -25.81 -23.17 -51.61
C GLU A 488 -24.76 -22.56 -50.67
N ASP A 489 -23.49 -22.82 -50.95
CA ASP A 489 -22.38 -22.18 -50.26
C ASP A 489 -22.29 -20.70 -50.64
N LEU A 490 -21.94 -19.86 -49.67
CA LEU A 490 -21.61 -18.45 -49.92
C LEU A 490 -20.39 -18.34 -50.84
N ASP A 491 -20.49 -17.57 -51.92
CA ASP A 491 -19.37 -17.24 -52.82
C ASP A 491 -18.40 -16.23 -52.18
N ALA A 492 -17.77 -16.64 -51.08
CA ALA A 492 -16.78 -15.87 -50.36
C ALA A 492 -15.37 -16.24 -50.83
N ASN A 493 -14.49 -15.26 -50.96
CA ASN A 493 -13.09 -15.51 -51.30
C ASN A 493 -12.40 -16.38 -50.23
N ILE A 494 -12.00 -17.59 -50.62
CA ILE A 494 -11.30 -18.57 -49.77
C ILE A 494 -9.77 -18.61 -49.98
N ALA A 495 -9.22 -17.79 -50.87
CA ALA A 495 -7.78 -17.73 -51.11
C ALA A 495 -7.04 -17.07 -49.92
N PRO A 496 -5.73 -17.31 -49.71
CA PRO A 496 -4.98 -16.64 -48.66
C PRO A 496 -5.09 -15.10 -48.72
N PRO A 497 -5.06 -14.39 -47.58
CA PRO A 497 -5.19 -12.93 -47.55
C PRO A 497 -4.14 -12.19 -48.40
N GLU A 498 -4.61 -11.27 -49.24
CA GLU A 498 -3.75 -10.44 -50.07
C GLU A 498 -3.16 -9.26 -49.30
N LYS A 499 -2.03 -8.73 -49.78
CA LYS A 499 -1.41 -7.54 -49.18
C LYS A 499 -2.38 -6.37 -49.06
N GLN A 500 -3.20 -6.14 -50.10
CA GLN A 500 -4.16 -5.03 -50.13
C GLN A 500 -5.24 -5.15 -49.05
N GLU A 501 -5.70 -6.37 -48.76
CA GLU A 501 -6.64 -6.64 -47.68
C GLU A 501 -5.99 -6.37 -46.31
N ILE A 502 -4.72 -6.78 -46.14
CA ILE A 502 -3.96 -6.54 -44.91
C ILE A 502 -3.78 -5.04 -44.66
N ILE A 503 -3.39 -4.27 -45.69
CA ILE A 503 -3.24 -2.81 -45.62
C ILE A 503 -4.56 -2.15 -45.19
N THR A 504 -5.66 -2.57 -45.82
CA THR A 504 -7.01 -2.07 -45.52
C THR A 504 -7.41 -2.39 -44.07
N GLY A 505 -7.15 -3.64 -43.65
CA GLY A 505 -7.31 -4.09 -42.27
C GLY A 505 -6.55 -3.23 -41.27
N ILE A 506 -5.26 -2.97 -41.50
CA ILE A 506 -4.40 -2.11 -40.68
C ILE A 506 -4.97 -0.70 -40.58
N LYS A 507 -5.28 -0.07 -41.73
CA LYS A 507 -5.80 1.31 -41.78
C LYS A 507 -7.11 1.46 -41.01
N SER A 508 -7.99 0.45 -41.05
CA SER A 508 -9.29 0.44 -40.38
C SER A 508 -9.24 0.36 -38.85
N LEU A 509 -8.12 -0.02 -38.24
CA LEU A 509 -8.00 -0.15 -36.78
C LEU A 509 -8.17 1.20 -36.08
N LYS A 510 -8.70 1.22 -34.85
CA LYS A 510 -8.80 2.46 -34.06
C LYS A 510 -7.48 2.75 -33.33
N ASN A 511 -7.03 4.00 -33.37
CA ASN A 511 -5.86 4.45 -32.61
C ASN A 511 -6.18 4.57 -31.11
N ARG A 512 -5.15 4.64 -30.27
CA ARG A 512 -5.17 4.82 -28.81
C ARG A 512 -5.89 3.70 -28.06
N LYS A 513 -5.99 2.52 -28.68
CA LYS A 513 -6.51 1.30 -28.04
C LYS A 513 -5.40 0.59 -27.28
N ALA A 514 -5.78 -0.18 -26.26
CA ALA A 514 -4.81 -0.95 -25.49
C ALA A 514 -4.28 -2.13 -26.32
N PRO A 515 -2.96 -2.40 -26.26
CA PRO A 515 -2.38 -3.57 -26.92
C PRO A 515 -2.76 -4.86 -26.18
N GLY A 516 -2.56 -6.01 -26.83
CA GLY A 516 -2.65 -7.32 -26.21
C GLY A 516 -1.45 -7.63 -25.32
N GLN A 517 -1.27 -8.91 -24.99
CA GLN A 517 -0.13 -9.39 -24.18
C GLN A 517 1.23 -9.14 -24.87
N ASP A 518 1.23 -9.05 -26.20
CA ASP A 518 2.38 -8.71 -27.05
C ASP A 518 2.88 -7.26 -26.88
N ASN A 519 2.10 -6.39 -26.21
CA ASN A 519 2.36 -4.96 -26.04
C ASN A 519 2.46 -4.18 -27.37
N LEU A 520 1.92 -4.71 -28.47
CA LEU A 520 1.95 -4.09 -29.79
C LEU A 520 0.67 -3.29 -30.06
N ASN A 521 0.84 -2.00 -30.29
CA ASN A 521 -0.23 -1.05 -30.58
C ASN A 521 -0.54 -0.98 -32.08
N ALA A 522 -1.79 -0.66 -32.45
CA ALA A 522 -2.18 -0.51 -33.86
C ALA A 522 -1.34 0.53 -34.60
N GLU A 523 -0.94 1.59 -33.90
CA GLU A 523 -0.11 2.67 -34.41
C GLU A 523 1.25 2.21 -34.93
N LEU A 524 1.80 1.12 -34.38
CA LEU A 524 3.08 0.55 -34.84
C LEU A 524 2.97 0.02 -36.27
N PHE A 525 1.88 -0.69 -36.57
CA PHE A 525 1.60 -1.23 -37.90
C PHE A 525 1.14 -0.14 -38.87
N LYS A 526 0.44 0.88 -38.36
CA LYS A 526 0.02 2.05 -39.15
C LYS A 526 1.16 3.02 -39.49
N ALA A 527 2.32 2.88 -38.86
CA ALA A 527 3.47 3.73 -39.16
C ALA A 527 3.87 3.57 -40.64
N ASP A 528 3.90 2.34 -41.12
CA ASP A 528 4.09 2.00 -42.53
C ASP A 528 3.23 0.77 -42.86
N PRO A 529 1.99 0.96 -43.34
CA PRO A 529 1.06 -0.13 -43.63
C PRO A 529 1.58 -1.10 -44.69
N GLU A 530 2.39 -0.62 -45.64
CA GLU A 530 2.91 -1.42 -46.74
C GLU A 530 4.00 -2.36 -46.25
N LEU A 531 4.96 -1.82 -45.49
CA LEU A 531 5.97 -2.62 -44.81
C LEU A 531 5.32 -3.63 -43.85
N ALA A 532 4.33 -3.20 -43.07
CA ALA A 532 3.61 -4.06 -42.15
C ALA A 532 2.89 -5.21 -42.88
N ALA A 533 2.25 -4.93 -44.02
CA ALA A 533 1.59 -5.96 -44.82
C ALA A 533 2.59 -6.96 -45.43
N ASN A 534 3.75 -6.48 -45.91
CA ASN A 534 4.83 -7.36 -46.38
C ASN A 534 5.36 -8.30 -45.28
N ILE A 535 5.46 -7.80 -44.05
CA ILE A 535 5.91 -8.58 -42.90
C ILE A 535 4.84 -9.59 -42.44
N LEU A 536 3.56 -9.20 -42.48
CA LEU A 536 2.45 -10.02 -41.96
C LEU A 536 1.94 -11.06 -42.96
N GLN A 537 2.04 -10.82 -44.27
CA GLN A 537 1.48 -11.72 -45.28
C GLN A 537 1.99 -13.16 -45.16
N PRO A 538 3.30 -13.45 -45.03
CA PRO A 538 3.77 -14.83 -44.91
C PRO A 538 3.24 -15.53 -43.65
N LEU A 539 3.01 -14.79 -42.56
CA LEU A 539 2.39 -15.33 -41.36
C LEU A 539 0.91 -15.63 -41.60
N PHE A 540 0.18 -14.74 -42.27
CA PHE A 540 -1.25 -14.93 -42.56
C PHE A 540 -1.48 -16.09 -43.52
N THR A 541 -0.65 -16.23 -44.56
CA THR A 541 -0.69 -17.39 -45.46
C THR A 541 -0.47 -18.70 -44.69
N ALA A 542 0.56 -18.76 -43.83
CA ALA A 542 0.82 -19.96 -43.02
C ALA A 542 -0.32 -20.29 -42.04
N ILE A 543 -0.97 -19.28 -41.46
CA ILE A 543 -2.17 -19.46 -40.62
C ILE A 543 -3.34 -20.00 -41.45
N TRP A 544 -3.54 -19.45 -42.65
CA TRP A 544 -4.65 -19.80 -43.53
C TRP A 544 -4.53 -21.24 -44.03
N GLU A 545 -3.37 -21.61 -44.57
CA GLU A 545 -3.07 -22.96 -45.06
C GLU A 545 -3.07 -23.99 -43.93
N GLY A 546 -2.42 -23.65 -42.80
CA GLY A 546 -2.33 -24.54 -41.64
C GLY A 546 -3.58 -24.60 -40.76
N LYS A 547 -4.63 -23.81 -41.06
CA LYS A 547 -5.90 -23.72 -40.32
C LYS A 547 -5.75 -23.57 -38.80
N GLN A 548 -4.65 -22.96 -38.36
CA GLN A 548 -4.30 -22.81 -36.95
C GLN A 548 -3.66 -21.45 -36.71
N VAL A 549 -3.98 -20.82 -35.58
CA VAL A 549 -3.40 -19.53 -35.17
C VAL A 549 -2.15 -19.74 -34.28
N PRO A 550 -1.26 -18.74 -34.15
CA PRO A 550 -0.16 -18.80 -33.18
C PRO A 550 -0.68 -18.96 -31.75
N ASP A 551 0.03 -19.70 -30.90
CA ASP A 551 -0.44 -20.03 -29.54
C ASP A 551 -0.67 -18.77 -28.71
N ASP A 552 0.18 -17.75 -28.90
CA ASP A 552 0.02 -16.42 -28.31
C ASP A 552 -1.32 -15.75 -28.60
N TRP A 553 -1.93 -16.02 -29.76
CA TRP A 553 -3.21 -15.43 -30.14
C TRP A 553 -4.40 -16.13 -29.46
N THR A 554 -4.19 -17.34 -28.93
CA THR A 554 -5.20 -18.05 -28.10
C THR A 554 -5.26 -17.52 -26.67
N ARG A 555 -4.28 -16.70 -26.28
CA ARG A 555 -4.15 -16.12 -24.94
C ARG A 555 -4.61 -14.67 -24.93
N GLY A 556 -5.30 -14.27 -23.87
CA GLY A 556 -5.83 -12.91 -23.72
C GLY A 556 -5.75 -12.40 -22.29
N VAL A 557 -5.46 -11.10 -22.14
CA VAL A 557 -5.46 -10.44 -20.83
C VAL A 557 -6.83 -9.83 -20.58
N ILE A 558 -7.53 -10.27 -19.52
CA ILE A 558 -8.83 -9.71 -19.14
C ILE A 558 -8.62 -8.49 -18.24
N VAL A 559 -9.08 -7.33 -18.70
CA VAL A 559 -9.16 -6.11 -17.91
C VAL A 559 -10.58 -5.94 -17.40
N LYS A 560 -10.76 -5.94 -16.07
CA LYS A 560 -12.05 -5.68 -15.43
C LYS A 560 -12.39 -4.19 -15.40
N ILE A 561 -13.63 -3.85 -15.72
CA ILE A 561 -14.18 -2.49 -15.71
C ILE A 561 -15.46 -2.48 -14.86
N PRO A 562 -15.61 -1.57 -13.90
CA PRO A 562 -16.80 -1.53 -13.05
C PRO A 562 -18.04 -1.12 -13.85
N LYS A 563 -19.14 -1.82 -13.60
CA LYS A 563 -20.52 -1.46 -14.00
C LYS A 563 -21.22 -0.78 -12.81
N LYS A 564 -22.46 -0.34 -13.01
CA LYS A 564 -23.33 0.14 -11.93
C LYS A 564 -23.62 -1.01 -10.96
N GLY A 565 -23.51 -0.75 -9.65
CA GLY A 565 -23.79 -1.74 -8.61
C GLY A 565 -22.71 -1.76 -7.52
N SER A 566 -22.78 -2.77 -6.66
CA SER A 566 -21.79 -3.00 -5.60
C SER A 566 -20.47 -3.48 -6.20
N LEU A 567 -19.36 -2.78 -5.95
CA LEU A 567 -18.03 -3.15 -6.45
C LEU A 567 -17.48 -4.44 -5.82
N SER A 568 -18.06 -4.87 -4.69
CA SER A 568 -17.72 -6.15 -4.05
C SER A 568 -18.34 -7.36 -4.75
N ASP A 569 -19.31 -7.16 -5.64
CA ASP A 569 -19.95 -8.22 -6.40
C ASP A 569 -19.34 -8.30 -7.81
N CYS A 570 -18.80 -9.47 -8.17
CA CYS A 570 -18.17 -9.72 -9.46
C CYS A 570 -19.09 -9.48 -10.67
N ASN A 571 -20.41 -9.69 -10.53
CA ASN A 571 -21.37 -9.48 -11.62
C ASN A 571 -21.46 -8.02 -12.08
N ASN A 572 -21.14 -7.09 -11.17
CA ASN A 572 -21.07 -5.65 -11.45
C ASN A 572 -19.75 -5.25 -12.11
N TRP A 573 -19.06 -6.19 -12.75
CA TRP A 573 -17.86 -5.93 -13.54
C TRP A 573 -18.03 -6.43 -14.98
N ARG A 574 -17.35 -5.76 -15.90
CA ARG A 574 -17.23 -6.16 -17.30
C ARG A 574 -15.79 -6.58 -17.56
N GLY A 575 -15.58 -7.77 -18.08
CA GLY A 575 -14.29 -8.18 -18.64
C GLY A 575 -14.12 -7.61 -20.04
N ILE A 576 -12.97 -7.01 -20.33
CA ILE A 576 -12.53 -6.71 -21.68
C ILE A 576 -11.24 -7.47 -21.94
N THR A 577 -11.28 -8.39 -22.90
CA THR A 577 -10.10 -9.14 -23.32
C THR A 577 -9.25 -8.32 -24.29
N LEU A 578 -7.98 -8.14 -23.96
CA LEU A 578 -7.01 -7.47 -24.82
C LEU A 578 -6.35 -8.49 -25.75
N LEU A 579 -6.79 -8.50 -27.00
CA LEU A 579 -6.26 -9.38 -28.06
C LEU A 579 -5.13 -8.72 -28.86
N SER A 580 -4.28 -9.57 -29.44
CA SER A 580 -3.21 -9.18 -30.37
C SER A 580 -3.74 -8.37 -31.56
N ILE A 581 -2.97 -7.39 -32.02
CA ILE A 581 -3.38 -6.54 -33.15
C ILE A 581 -3.38 -7.31 -34.48
N PRO A 582 -2.33 -8.07 -34.85
CA PRO A 582 -2.34 -8.96 -36.01
C PRO A 582 -3.54 -9.91 -36.07
N SER A 583 -3.94 -10.51 -34.94
CA SER A 583 -5.17 -11.31 -34.85
C SER A 583 -6.42 -10.51 -35.27
N LYS A 584 -6.56 -9.27 -34.81
CA LYS A 584 -7.69 -8.40 -35.19
C LYS A 584 -7.68 -8.01 -36.66
N ILE A 585 -6.49 -7.88 -37.26
CA ILE A 585 -6.37 -7.59 -38.70
C ILE A 585 -6.91 -8.79 -39.49
N MET A 586 -6.47 -10.01 -39.16
CA MET A 586 -6.95 -11.24 -39.78
C MET A 586 -8.46 -11.41 -39.65
N THR A 587 -9.02 -11.24 -38.44
CA THR A 587 -10.47 -11.34 -38.21
C THR A 587 -11.26 -10.30 -39.00
N LYS A 588 -10.71 -9.09 -39.18
CA LYS A 588 -11.36 -8.06 -40.00
C LYS A 588 -11.41 -8.43 -41.48
N ILE A 589 -10.37 -9.08 -42.01
CA ILE A 589 -10.34 -9.56 -43.40
C ILE A 589 -11.42 -10.64 -43.57
N ILE A 590 -11.48 -11.62 -42.66
CA ILE A 590 -12.48 -12.68 -42.68
C ILE A 590 -13.90 -12.10 -42.63
N ILE A 591 -14.17 -11.17 -41.70
CA ILE A 591 -15.47 -10.51 -41.58
C ILE A 591 -15.82 -9.77 -42.88
N GLN A 592 -14.87 -9.04 -43.46
CA GLN A 592 -15.11 -8.27 -44.68
C GLN A 592 -15.52 -9.18 -45.84
N ARG A 593 -14.80 -10.30 -46.06
CA ARG A 593 -15.11 -11.27 -47.11
C ARG A 593 -16.48 -11.93 -46.94
N ILE A 594 -16.82 -12.32 -45.71
CA ILE A 594 -18.14 -12.90 -45.41
C ILE A 594 -19.23 -11.85 -45.62
N SER A 595 -19.03 -10.63 -45.12
CA SER A 595 -20.02 -9.55 -45.28
C SER A 595 -20.25 -9.19 -46.74
N GLU A 596 -19.21 -9.16 -47.58
CA GLU A 596 -19.35 -8.88 -49.02
C GLU A 596 -20.15 -9.97 -49.73
N ALA A 597 -19.88 -11.26 -49.44
CA ALA A 597 -20.62 -12.38 -50.02
C ALA A 597 -22.10 -12.38 -49.56
N VAL A 598 -22.34 -12.16 -48.26
CA VAL A 598 -23.70 -12.09 -47.69
C VAL A 598 -24.46 -10.88 -48.24
N ASP A 599 -23.84 -9.71 -48.30
CA ASP A 599 -24.47 -8.49 -48.81
C ASP A 599 -24.82 -8.62 -50.31
N ALA A 600 -24.06 -9.39 -51.08
CA ALA A 600 -24.38 -9.68 -52.48
C ALA A 600 -25.67 -10.50 -52.59
N GLN A 601 -25.77 -11.60 -51.83
CA GLN A 601 -26.97 -12.46 -51.82
C GLN A 601 -28.21 -11.76 -51.25
N LEU A 602 -28.07 -10.89 -50.24
CA LEU A 602 -29.20 -10.17 -49.65
C LEU A 602 -29.72 -9.00 -50.50
N ARG A 603 -28.97 -8.59 -51.53
CA ARG A 603 -29.35 -7.50 -52.44
C ARG A 603 -29.95 -7.99 -53.76
N GLU A 604 -29.78 -9.28 -54.07
CA GLU A 604 -30.57 -10.00 -55.07
C GLU A 604 -31.97 -10.31 -54.51
#